data_AF-A0A953A8C5-F1
#
_entry.id   AF-A0A953A8C5-F1
#
_cell.length_a   1.000
_cell.length_b   1.000
_cell.length_c   1.000
_cell.angle_alpha   90.00
_cell.angle_beta   90.00
_cell.angle_gamma   90.00
#
_symmetry.space_group_name_H-M   'P 1'
#
loop_
_entity.id
_entity.type
_entity.pdbx_description
1 polymer ?
#
loop_
_entity_poly.entity_id
_entity_poly.type
_entity_poly.pdbx_seq_one_letter_code
_entity_poly.pdbx_strand_id
1 'polypeptide(L)'
;MMTPTRRSSRGKALSRIPTRPLGTTADASSGGSRRSTVLITLFFGLILVPTLAAGTTLAWQLLMRSQRPATLLNEERLGEQAEPVKPFDPNQGAILPRYRVVAFYGIPGAPATGPAYQLNGQMLARLQAQGEAYAQLDPSHPVKLAIDLVASVPDRYPGPQGTYSHRLSPETLDEYIRFCQEHGLLLFLDLSFGQASVMQELNFFLPYLEHYSFVELAIDPEWMFPRHNGIPGVNLSNVRASDLNPVIETLAALPMQYHVPRKILVIHQYRGDGDGLKNPYDASVAEFADKRNLLYDPRVDVVIHVDSVGGYRGDQQDKIRQYTMWVQQDMQKYHNFRYGGFKLFYHIEAHTLMTPAQVLALQPPPMVISYGN
;
A
#
# COMPACT_ATOMS: atom_id res chain seq x y z
N MET A 1 -28.56 -7.53 46.32
CA MET A 1 -29.54 -7.68 45.22
C MET A 1 -29.19 -6.71 44.11
N MET A 2 -28.69 -7.25 43.00
CA MET A 2 -28.41 -6.54 41.74
C MET A 2 -29.70 -6.35 40.94
N THR A 3 -29.85 -5.21 40.26
CA THR A 3 -30.49 -5.07 38.92
C THR A 3 -30.28 -3.63 38.39
N PRO A 4 -30.33 -3.40 37.06
CA PRO A 4 -29.15 -2.93 36.34
C PRO A 4 -29.33 -1.60 35.59
N THR A 5 -28.20 -0.99 35.30
CA THR A 5 -28.01 0.22 34.49
C THR A 5 -28.39 0.02 33.01
N ARG A 6 -29.10 1.02 32.49
CA ARG A 6 -29.60 1.16 31.11
C ARG A 6 -28.44 1.36 30.12
N ARG A 7 -28.26 0.44 29.17
CA ARG A 7 -27.35 0.56 28.02
C ARG A 7 -27.91 1.57 27.02
N SER A 8 -27.13 2.57 26.62
CA SER A 8 -27.50 3.49 25.53
C SER A 8 -27.17 2.86 24.17
N SER A 9 -28.18 2.71 23.34
CA SER A 9 -28.04 2.37 21.92
C SER A 9 -27.49 3.56 21.13
N ARG A 10 -26.23 3.50 20.70
CA ARG A 10 -25.69 4.39 19.65
C ARG A 10 -25.00 3.55 18.60
N GLY A 11 -25.74 3.26 17.54
CA GLY A 11 -25.31 2.49 16.39
C GLY A 11 -26.36 2.65 15.31
N LYS A 12 -26.48 3.88 14.78
CA LYS A 12 -27.28 4.22 13.59
C LYS A 12 -27.05 5.69 13.23
N ALA A 13 -25.94 5.98 12.57
CA ALA A 13 -25.79 7.12 11.69
C ALA A 13 -24.60 6.82 10.76
N LEU A 14 -24.74 7.17 9.48
CA LEU A 14 -23.83 6.93 8.35
C LEU A 14 -24.24 5.76 7.44
N SER A 15 -25.41 5.88 6.84
CA SER A 15 -25.66 5.40 5.47
C SER A 15 -26.50 6.44 4.75
N ARG A 16 -25.89 7.17 3.81
CA ARG A 16 -26.52 7.89 2.68
C ARG A 16 -25.46 8.70 1.93
N ILE A 17 -24.80 8.05 0.98
CA ILE A 17 -24.26 8.72 -0.21
C ILE A 17 -25.06 8.13 -1.38
N PRO A 18 -25.80 8.93 -2.16
CA PRO A 18 -26.56 8.41 -3.29
C PRO A 18 -25.67 8.31 -4.53
N THR A 19 -25.53 7.12 -5.10
CA THR A 19 -25.02 6.95 -6.47
C THR A 19 -26.16 6.44 -7.35
N ARG A 20 -26.41 7.18 -8.44
CA ARG A 20 -27.44 6.93 -9.44
C ARG A 20 -26.85 5.99 -10.51
N PRO A 21 -27.51 4.90 -10.92
CA PRO A 21 -27.01 4.07 -12.00
C PRO A 21 -27.30 4.73 -13.37
N LEU A 22 -26.29 4.75 -14.24
CA LEU A 22 -26.44 5.01 -15.68
C LEU A 22 -27.09 3.78 -16.33
N GLY A 23 -28.13 4.03 -17.13
CA GLY A 23 -29.00 3.03 -17.71
C GLY A 23 -28.37 2.18 -18.80
N THR A 24 -28.82 0.92 -18.87
CA THR A 24 -28.59 -0.02 -19.96
C THR A 24 -29.76 0.06 -20.96
N THR A 25 -29.47 0.25 -22.24
CA THR A 25 -30.39 -0.10 -23.33
C THR A 25 -30.11 -1.53 -23.78
N ALA A 26 -31.11 -2.38 -23.65
CA ALA A 26 -31.16 -3.70 -24.27
C ALA A 26 -31.46 -3.55 -25.76
N ASP A 27 -30.90 -4.45 -26.58
CA ASP A 27 -31.60 -4.91 -27.77
C ASP A 27 -31.33 -6.39 -28.03
N ALA A 28 -32.38 -7.07 -28.46
CA ALA A 28 -32.49 -8.51 -28.59
C ALA A 28 -32.30 -8.95 -30.04
N SER A 29 -31.72 -10.15 -30.27
CA SER A 29 -32.06 -10.93 -31.46
C SER A 29 -31.80 -12.43 -31.28
N SER A 30 -32.91 -13.16 -31.36
CA SER A 30 -33.16 -14.56 -31.73
C SER A 30 -32.10 -15.40 -32.45
N GLY A 31 -32.12 -16.71 -32.14
CA GLY A 31 -32.28 -17.73 -33.19
C GLY A 31 -31.33 -18.94 -33.14
N GLY A 32 -31.90 -20.15 -33.22
CA GLY A 32 -31.27 -21.25 -33.96
C GLY A 32 -30.90 -22.50 -33.17
N SER A 33 -31.76 -23.52 -33.26
CA SER A 33 -31.49 -24.91 -32.87
C SER A 33 -30.35 -25.56 -33.67
N ARG A 34 -29.64 -26.53 -33.06
CA ARG A 34 -29.47 -27.89 -33.62
C ARG A 34 -28.79 -28.85 -32.65
N ARG A 35 -29.40 -30.03 -32.52
CA ARG A 35 -28.85 -31.25 -31.94
C ARG A 35 -27.77 -31.82 -32.85
N SER A 36 -26.69 -32.35 -32.28
CA SER A 36 -25.91 -33.43 -32.89
C SER A 36 -25.26 -34.31 -31.82
N THR A 37 -25.58 -35.60 -31.94
CA THR A 37 -25.12 -36.77 -31.21
C THR A 37 -23.60 -36.96 -31.35
N VAL A 38 -22.90 -37.27 -30.25
CA VAL A 38 -21.49 -37.70 -30.29
C VAL A 38 -21.42 -39.22 -30.14
N LEU A 39 -20.80 -39.85 -31.13
CA LEU A 39 -20.47 -41.27 -31.20
C LEU A 39 -19.29 -41.58 -30.26
N ILE A 40 -19.43 -42.67 -29.52
CA ILE A 40 -18.37 -43.29 -28.72
C ILE A 40 -17.55 -44.18 -29.65
N THR A 41 -16.23 -43.98 -29.67
CA THR A 41 -15.29 -45.01 -30.15
C THR A 41 -14.09 -45.07 -29.23
N LEU A 42 -13.93 -46.24 -28.61
CA LEU A 42 -12.77 -46.66 -27.81
C LEU A 42 -11.54 -46.83 -28.70
N PHE A 43 -10.38 -46.37 -28.22
CA PHE A 43 -9.09 -46.97 -28.56
C PHE A 43 -8.27 -47.14 -27.28
N PHE A 44 -7.90 -48.39 -27.01
CA PHE A 44 -6.92 -48.83 -26.02
C PHE A 44 -5.51 -48.56 -26.54
N GLY A 45 -4.58 -48.12 -25.67
CA GLY A 45 -3.16 -48.10 -26.01
C GLY A 45 -2.23 -47.42 -25.00
N LEU A 46 -1.80 -48.19 -23.99
CA LEU A 46 -0.49 -48.15 -23.28
C LEU A 46 0.08 -46.83 -22.70
N ILE A 47 -0.02 -46.72 -21.36
CA ILE A 47 1.06 -46.59 -20.34
C ILE A 47 2.42 -45.98 -20.80
N LEU A 48 2.76 -44.79 -20.27
CA LEU A 48 4.06 -44.52 -19.62
C LEU A 48 4.02 -43.30 -18.66
N VAL A 49 4.70 -43.45 -17.53
CA VAL A 49 4.87 -42.59 -16.33
C VAL A 49 5.24 -41.11 -16.60
N PRO A 50 4.72 -40.10 -15.86
CA PRO A 50 5.21 -38.73 -15.91
C PRO A 50 6.18 -38.45 -14.74
N THR A 51 7.47 -38.69 -14.94
CA THR A 51 8.53 -38.14 -14.08
C THR A 51 9.72 -37.73 -14.94
N LEU A 52 9.56 -36.77 -15.86
CA LEU A 52 10.68 -36.23 -16.65
C LEU A 52 10.37 -34.91 -17.38
N ALA A 53 9.51 -34.04 -16.84
CA ALA A 53 9.24 -32.71 -17.43
C ALA A 53 10.00 -31.54 -16.77
N ALA A 54 10.61 -31.73 -15.59
CA ALA A 54 11.36 -30.68 -14.90
C ALA A 54 12.87 -30.67 -15.22
N GLY A 55 13.42 -31.78 -15.74
CA GLY A 55 14.84 -31.89 -16.08
C GLY A 55 15.21 -31.35 -17.47
N THR A 56 14.25 -31.28 -18.39
CA THR A 56 14.51 -30.91 -19.80
C THR A 56 14.56 -29.40 -20.02
N THR A 57 13.89 -28.59 -19.20
CA THR A 57 13.96 -27.12 -19.26
C THR A 57 15.28 -26.58 -18.72
N LEU A 58 15.80 -27.16 -17.63
CA LEU A 58 17.14 -26.82 -17.10
C LEU A 58 18.26 -27.24 -18.06
N ALA A 59 18.14 -28.43 -18.67
CA ALA A 59 19.12 -28.91 -19.65
C ALA A 59 19.14 -28.05 -20.93
N TRP A 60 17.98 -27.56 -21.40
CA TRP A 60 17.91 -26.63 -22.54
C TRP A 60 18.52 -25.26 -22.23
N GLN A 61 18.32 -24.72 -21.01
CA GLN A 61 18.94 -23.46 -20.59
C GLN A 61 20.47 -23.57 -20.43
N LEU A 62 20.97 -24.72 -19.98
CA LEU A 62 22.41 -25.01 -19.89
C LEU A 62 23.05 -25.22 -21.27
N LEU A 63 22.35 -25.86 -22.21
CA LEU A 63 22.82 -26.09 -23.58
C LEU A 63 22.79 -24.80 -24.44
N MET A 64 21.85 -23.89 -24.20
CA MET A 64 21.83 -22.56 -24.82
C MET A 64 22.93 -21.63 -24.30
N ARG A 65 23.47 -21.91 -23.10
CA ARG A 65 24.61 -21.18 -22.53
C ARG A 65 25.94 -21.56 -23.18
N SER A 66 26.06 -22.74 -23.76
CA SER A 66 27.31 -23.24 -24.37
C SER A 66 27.51 -22.84 -25.83
N GLN A 67 26.57 -22.12 -26.45
CA GLN A 67 26.64 -21.69 -27.85
C GLN A 67 26.67 -20.17 -28.06
N ARG A 68 27.07 -19.39 -27.05
CA ARG A 68 27.50 -18.02 -27.33
C ARG A 68 28.89 -18.08 -27.97
N PRO A 69 29.13 -17.47 -29.16
CA PRO A 69 30.48 -17.35 -29.69
C PRO A 69 31.33 -16.66 -28.63
N ALA A 70 32.49 -17.24 -28.32
CA ALA A 70 33.50 -16.65 -27.47
C ALA A 70 33.80 -15.26 -28.05
N THR A 71 33.27 -14.24 -27.39
CA THR A 71 33.61 -12.85 -27.70
C THR A 71 35.10 -12.77 -27.42
N LEU A 72 35.89 -12.44 -28.44
CA LEU A 72 37.33 -12.22 -28.30
C LEU A 72 37.52 -11.26 -27.13
N LEU A 73 38.03 -11.77 -26.01
CA LEU A 73 38.49 -10.94 -24.92
C LEU A 73 39.65 -10.15 -25.51
N ASN A 74 39.45 -8.85 -25.73
CA ASN A 74 40.56 -7.93 -25.97
C ASN A 74 41.48 -8.02 -24.75
N GLU A 75 42.58 -8.77 -24.87
CA GLU A 75 43.65 -8.84 -23.85
C GLU A 75 44.39 -7.50 -23.68
N GLU A 76 44.07 -6.47 -24.47
CA GLU A 76 44.70 -5.14 -24.44
C GLU A 76 44.31 -4.25 -23.24
N ARG A 77 43.44 -4.69 -22.31
CA ARG A 77 43.05 -3.91 -21.11
C ARG A 77 43.62 -4.39 -19.78
N LEU A 78 44.71 -5.16 -19.79
CA LEU A 78 45.39 -5.64 -18.57
C LEU A 78 46.24 -4.57 -17.83
N GLY A 79 46.06 -3.28 -18.13
CA GLY A 79 46.84 -2.18 -17.51
C GLY A 79 46.01 -1.05 -16.87
N GLU A 80 44.69 -1.06 -17.02
CA GLU A 80 43.82 -0.06 -16.39
C GLU A 80 43.41 -0.64 -15.03
N GLN A 81 43.92 -0.09 -13.93
CA GLN A 81 43.46 -0.46 -12.59
C GLN A 81 41.94 -0.29 -12.57
N ALA A 82 41.20 -1.40 -12.56
CA ALA A 82 39.76 -1.36 -12.44
C ALA A 82 39.45 -0.63 -11.12
N GLU A 83 38.89 0.57 -11.23
CA GLU A 83 38.39 1.34 -10.10
C GLU A 83 37.59 0.38 -9.21
N PRO A 84 37.89 0.30 -7.90
CA PRO A 84 37.22 -0.65 -7.02
C PRO A 84 35.72 -0.38 -7.09
N VAL A 85 34.95 -1.40 -7.51
CA VAL A 85 33.49 -1.30 -7.60
C VAL A 85 32.96 -1.00 -6.20
N LYS A 86 32.50 0.23 -5.98
CA LYS A 86 31.91 0.63 -4.71
C LYS A 86 30.64 -0.21 -4.50
N PRO A 87 30.52 -0.96 -3.38
CA PRO A 87 29.29 -1.69 -3.09
C PRO A 87 28.08 -0.75 -3.09
N PHE A 88 26.97 -1.20 -3.67
CA PHE A 88 25.71 -0.47 -3.64
C PHE A 88 25.27 -0.24 -2.19
N ASP A 89 24.99 1.00 -1.83
CA ASP A 89 24.48 1.37 -0.50
C ASP A 89 23.00 1.78 -0.63
N PRO A 90 22.05 0.96 -0.15
CA PRO A 90 20.62 1.28 -0.22
C PRO A 90 20.23 2.53 0.59
N ASN A 91 21.10 3.00 1.49
CA ASN A 91 20.89 4.25 2.22
C ASN A 91 21.20 5.48 1.34
N GLN A 92 21.95 5.32 0.25
CA GLN A 92 22.21 6.40 -0.68
C GLN A 92 20.91 6.76 -1.42
N GLY A 93 20.39 7.96 -1.16
CA GLY A 93 19.12 8.42 -1.72
C GLY A 93 17.89 8.00 -0.93
N ALA A 94 18.05 7.26 0.18
CA ALA A 94 16.94 6.96 1.08
C ALA A 94 16.34 8.25 1.68
N ILE A 95 15.02 8.25 1.83
CA ILE A 95 14.27 9.42 2.30
C ILE A 95 14.35 9.54 3.83
N LEU A 96 14.03 8.46 4.55
CA LEU A 96 14.09 8.42 6.01
C LEU A 96 15.48 7.97 6.51
N PRO A 97 15.98 8.52 7.63
CA PRO A 97 15.33 9.49 8.53
C PRO A 97 15.55 10.96 8.15
N ARG A 98 16.32 11.27 7.10
CA ARG A 98 16.76 12.65 6.83
C ARG A 98 15.61 13.59 6.48
N TYR A 99 14.68 13.13 5.66
CA TYR A 99 13.60 13.97 5.13
C TYR A 99 12.28 13.63 5.82
N ARG A 100 11.49 14.65 6.14
CA ARG A 100 10.09 14.45 6.53
C ARG A 100 9.21 14.42 5.29
N VAL A 101 8.31 13.45 5.20
CA VAL A 101 7.36 13.35 4.10
C VAL A 101 6.07 14.10 4.46
N VAL A 102 5.62 14.97 3.56
CA VAL A 102 4.30 15.61 3.63
C VAL A 102 3.55 15.28 2.35
N ALA A 103 2.43 14.57 2.49
CA ALA A 103 1.69 13.99 1.38
C ALA A 103 0.27 14.56 1.27
N PHE A 104 -0.24 14.70 0.06
CA PHE A 104 -1.69 14.82 -0.17
C PHE A 104 -2.25 13.48 -0.62
N TYR A 105 -3.33 13.05 0.05
CA TYR A 105 -4.06 11.84 -0.27
C TYR A 105 -4.99 12.07 -1.46
N GLY A 106 -5.20 11.04 -2.28
CA GLY A 106 -6.03 11.12 -3.46
C GLY A 106 -6.63 9.78 -3.89
N ILE A 107 -7.95 9.80 -4.10
CA ILE A 107 -8.63 8.83 -4.97
C ILE A 107 -9.03 9.61 -6.23
N PRO A 108 -8.54 9.25 -7.43
CA PRO A 108 -8.82 9.99 -8.66
C PRO A 108 -10.32 10.21 -8.87
N GLY A 109 -10.71 11.46 -9.13
CA GLY A 109 -12.10 11.84 -9.38
C GLY A 109 -13.01 11.87 -8.13
N ALA A 110 -12.49 11.62 -6.93
CA ALA A 110 -13.25 11.64 -5.68
C ALA A 110 -12.86 12.83 -4.79
N PRO A 111 -13.40 14.05 -5.03
CA PRO A 111 -13.00 15.27 -4.31
C PRO A 111 -13.19 15.23 -2.80
N ALA A 112 -14.09 14.38 -2.31
CA ALA A 112 -14.39 14.25 -0.90
C ALA A 112 -13.29 13.50 -0.11
N THR A 113 -12.33 12.85 -0.78
CA THR A 113 -11.37 11.96 -0.10
C THR A 113 -10.06 12.67 0.24
N GLY A 114 -9.54 13.46 -0.69
CA GLY A 114 -8.31 14.20 -0.44
C GLY A 114 -7.95 15.17 -1.56
N PRO A 115 -7.03 16.11 -1.30
CA PRO A 115 -6.71 17.19 -2.24
C PRO A 115 -6.13 16.69 -3.56
N ALA A 116 -5.47 15.52 -3.57
CA ALA A 116 -4.86 14.94 -4.76
C ALA A 116 -5.82 14.09 -5.61
N TYR A 117 -7.15 14.22 -5.43
CA TYR A 117 -8.15 13.60 -6.32
C TYR A 117 -8.06 14.08 -7.77
N GLN A 118 -7.46 15.26 -7.99
CA GLN A 118 -7.23 15.87 -9.29
C GLN A 118 -5.88 16.59 -9.27
N LEU A 119 -5.08 16.35 -10.30
CA LEU A 119 -3.78 16.98 -10.50
C LEU A 119 -3.96 18.34 -11.17
N ASN A 120 -3.46 19.39 -10.53
CA ASN A 120 -3.37 20.73 -11.12
C ASN A 120 -2.38 21.61 -10.33
N GLY A 121 -2.04 22.76 -10.89
CA GLY A 121 -1.09 23.70 -10.25
C GLY A 121 -1.57 24.25 -8.91
N GLN A 122 -2.89 24.37 -8.69
CA GLN A 122 -3.43 24.84 -7.41
C GLN A 122 -3.23 23.80 -6.30
N MET A 123 -3.47 22.52 -6.59
CA MET A 123 -3.20 21.41 -5.69
C MET A 123 -1.70 21.37 -5.33
N LEU A 124 -0.81 21.47 -6.33
CA LEU A 124 0.63 21.50 -6.10
C LEU A 124 1.07 22.67 -5.22
N ALA A 125 0.58 23.89 -5.50
CA ALA A 125 0.91 25.08 -4.71
C ALA A 125 0.46 24.94 -3.24
N ARG A 126 -0.70 24.31 -3.01
CA ARG A 126 -1.18 23.99 -1.65
C ARG A 126 -0.30 22.96 -0.96
N LEU A 127 0.13 21.91 -1.68
CA LEU A 127 1.04 20.90 -1.14
C LEU A 127 2.39 21.50 -0.76
N GLN A 128 2.94 22.37 -1.61
CA GLN A 128 4.17 23.11 -1.36
C GLN A 128 4.07 24.02 -0.12
N ALA A 129 3.00 24.81 -0.02
CA ALA A 129 2.75 25.65 1.16
C ALA A 129 2.61 24.81 2.44
N GLN A 130 1.96 23.65 2.36
CA GLN A 130 1.81 22.75 3.50
C GLN A 130 3.15 22.14 3.92
N GLY A 131 4.00 21.76 2.97
CA GLY A 131 5.36 21.27 3.26
C GLY A 131 6.26 22.34 3.85
N GLU A 132 6.21 23.56 3.33
CA GLU A 132 6.98 24.70 3.85
C GLU A 132 6.67 24.97 5.33
N ALA A 133 5.40 24.86 5.73
CA ALA A 133 5.01 25.01 7.13
C ALA A 133 5.71 23.99 8.06
N TYR A 134 5.91 22.75 7.61
CA TYR A 134 6.68 21.76 8.37
C TYR A 134 8.19 22.02 8.31
N ALA A 135 8.73 22.40 7.16
CA ALA A 135 10.15 22.68 6.99
C ALA A 135 10.62 23.85 7.87
N GLN A 136 9.80 24.89 8.03
CA GLN A 136 10.10 26.02 8.91
C GLN A 136 10.10 25.65 10.40
N LEU A 137 9.19 24.74 10.80
CA LEU A 137 9.06 24.32 12.20
C LEU A 137 10.11 23.30 12.62
N ASP A 138 10.62 22.49 11.68
CA ASP A 138 11.71 21.56 11.93
C ASP A 138 12.74 21.56 10.78
N PRO A 139 13.67 22.54 10.79
CA PRO A 139 14.71 22.65 9.79
C PRO A 139 15.72 21.49 9.78
N SER A 140 15.74 20.65 10.83
CA SER A 140 16.63 19.49 10.91
C SER A 140 16.18 18.33 10.01
N HIS A 141 14.89 18.32 9.62
CA HIS A 141 14.31 17.36 8.69
C HIS A 141 13.68 18.09 7.50
N PRO A 142 14.45 18.38 6.43
CA PRO A 142 13.91 18.99 5.22
C PRO A 142 12.74 18.18 4.65
N VAL A 143 11.79 18.84 4.00
CA VAL A 143 10.55 18.18 3.56
C VAL A 143 10.69 17.58 2.15
N LYS A 144 10.17 16.36 1.99
CA LYS A 144 9.85 15.75 0.70
C LYS A 144 8.33 15.73 0.53
N LEU A 145 7.87 16.32 -0.56
CA LEU A 145 6.45 16.35 -0.89
C LEU A 145 6.05 15.04 -1.58
N ALA A 146 4.82 14.60 -1.36
CA ALA A 146 4.33 13.35 -1.90
C ALA A 146 2.86 13.41 -2.30
N ILE A 147 2.46 12.47 -3.16
CA ILE A 147 1.06 12.08 -3.35
C ILE A 147 0.89 10.67 -2.80
N ASP A 148 -0.17 10.48 -2.03
CA ASP A 148 -0.61 9.19 -1.50
C ASP A 148 -1.85 8.75 -2.30
N LEU A 149 -1.61 7.91 -3.32
CA LEU A 149 -2.55 7.60 -4.39
C LEU A 149 -3.12 6.21 -4.20
N VAL A 150 -4.45 6.10 -4.03
CA VAL A 150 -5.13 4.79 -4.02
C VAL A 150 -5.05 4.17 -5.41
N ALA A 151 -4.11 3.24 -5.58
CA ALA A 151 -3.79 2.60 -6.84
C ALA A 151 -4.58 1.30 -7.04
N SER A 152 -4.94 0.62 -5.95
CA SER A 152 -5.99 -0.41 -5.93
C SER A 152 -7.12 0.04 -5.02
N VAL A 153 -8.32 0.21 -5.59
CA VAL A 153 -9.49 0.82 -4.98
C VAL A 153 -10.42 -0.27 -4.47
N PRO A 154 -10.83 -0.24 -3.18
CA PRO A 154 -11.71 -1.25 -2.63
C PRO A 154 -13.15 -1.04 -3.09
N ASP A 155 -13.82 -2.12 -3.49
CA ASP A 155 -15.19 -2.09 -3.99
C ASP A 155 -16.17 -2.84 -3.09
N ARG A 156 -17.42 -2.39 -3.09
CA ARG A 156 -18.54 -3.14 -2.50
C ARG A 156 -19.03 -4.30 -3.36
N TYR A 157 -18.57 -4.38 -4.60
CA TYR A 157 -18.97 -5.38 -5.58
C TYR A 157 -17.73 -6.12 -6.07
N PRO A 158 -17.84 -7.42 -6.38
CA PRO A 158 -16.68 -8.27 -6.64
C PRO A 158 -15.85 -7.87 -7.88
N GLY A 159 -16.42 -7.11 -8.81
CA GLY A 159 -15.80 -6.84 -10.10
C GLY A 159 -15.58 -8.12 -10.94
N PRO A 160 -14.96 -8.00 -12.13
CA PRO A 160 -14.71 -9.15 -13.01
C PRO A 160 -13.75 -10.19 -12.41
N GLN A 161 -12.82 -9.77 -11.55
CA GLN A 161 -11.82 -10.64 -10.92
C GLN A 161 -12.32 -11.30 -9.63
N GLY A 162 -13.51 -10.93 -9.13
CA GLY A 162 -14.05 -11.50 -7.89
C GLY A 162 -13.40 -10.97 -6.61
N THR A 163 -12.50 -9.99 -6.73
CA THR A 163 -11.62 -9.53 -5.65
C THR A 163 -12.21 -8.39 -4.84
N TYR A 164 -13.35 -7.81 -5.20
CA TYR A 164 -13.89 -6.62 -4.49
C TYR A 164 -12.86 -5.47 -4.42
N SER A 165 -12.04 -5.36 -5.45
CA SER A 165 -11.08 -4.28 -5.63
C SER A 165 -10.79 -4.18 -7.12
N HIS A 166 -10.59 -2.96 -7.60
CA HIS A 166 -10.12 -2.68 -8.97
C HIS A 166 -8.89 -1.80 -8.92
N ARG A 167 -8.07 -1.88 -9.97
CA ARG A 167 -6.89 -1.03 -10.13
C ARG A 167 -7.27 0.22 -10.90
N LEU A 168 -6.53 1.30 -10.68
CA LEU A 168 -6.57 2.45 -11.58
C LEU A 168 -6.27 2.02 -13.01
N SER A 169 -6.82 2.75 -13.99
CA SER A 169 -6.44 2.53 -15.38
C SER A 169 -4.95 2.86 -15.57
N PRO A 170 -4.24 2.17 -16.47
CA PRO A 170 -2.85 2.48 -16.77
C PRO A 170 -2.64 3.96 -17.11
N GLU A 171 -3.56 4.57 -17.85
CA GLU A 171 -3.49 5.97 -18.26
C GLU A 171 -3.56 6.92 -17.06
N THR A 172 -4.44 6.61 -16.10
CA THR A 172 -4.56 7.39 -14.86
C THR A 172 -3.29 7.24 -14.04
N LEU A 173 -2.80 6.01 -13.84
CA LEU A 173 -1.58 5.77 -13.08
C LEU A 173 -0.36 6.47 -13.70
N ASP A 174 -0.22 6.41 -15.03
CA ASP A 174 0.84 7.09 -15.78
C ASP A 174 0.76 8.62 -15.66
N GLU A 175 -0.44 9.20 -15.55
CA GLU A 175 -0.63 10.63 -15.30
C GLU A 175 -0.02 11.05 -13.95
N TYR A 176 -0.30 10.30 -12.89
CA TYR A 176 0.22 10.57 -11.54
C TYR A 176 1.73 10.34 -11.46
N ILE A 177 2.25 9.27 -12.09
CA ILE A 177 3.69 9.01 -12.16
C ILE A 177 4.41 10.17 -12.84
N ARG A 178 3.92 10.60 -14.01
CA ARG A 178 4.53 11.69 -14.77
C ARG A 178 4.50 13.00 -13.99
N PHE A 179 3.36 13.32 -13.37
CA PHE A 179 3.21 14.50 -12.55
C PHE A 179 4.19 14.52 -11.37
N CYS A 180 4.33 13.39 -10.66
CA CYS A 180 5.28 13.28 -9.56
C CYS A 180 6.73 13.41 -10.05
N GLN A 181 7.05 12.80 -11.19
CA GLN A 181 8.38 12.90 -11.81
C GLN A 181 8.71 14.35 -12.22
N GLU A 182 7.79 15.03 -12.90
CA GLU A 182 7.95 16.42 -13.38
C GLU A 182 8.15 17.42 -12.23
N HIS A 183 7.51 17.16 -11.08
CA HIS A 183 7.54 18.07 -9.93
C HIS A 183 8.43 17.59 -8.77
N GLY A 184 9.16 16.48 -8.94
CA GLY A 184 10.05 15.93 -7.92
C GLY A 184 9.34 15.47 -6.64
N LEU A 185 8.11 14.99 -6.77
CA LEU A 185 7.30 14.44 -5.68
C LEU A 185 7.57 12.95 -5.52
N LEU A 186 7.39 12.44 -4.30
CA LEU A 186 7.22 11.01 -4.09
C LEU A 186 5.79 10.59 -4.49
N LEU A 187 5.63 9.35 -4.92
CA LEU A 187 4.32 8.75 -5.18
C LEU A 187 4.20 7.47 -4.35
N PHE A 188 3.31 7.46 -3.37
CA PHE A 188 2.91 6.23 -2.70
C PHE A 188 1.82 5.57 -3.51
N LEU A 189 2.05 4.32 -3.91
CA LEU A 189 1.00 3.45 -4.41
C LEU A 189 0.29 2.86 -3.20
N ASP A 190 -0.89 3.40 -2.89
CA ASP A 190 -1.70 2.94 -1.77
C ASP A 190 -2.62 1.80 -2.22
N LEU A 191 -2.42 0.63 -1.60
CA LEU A 191 -3.04 -0.61 -2.01
C LEU A 191 -4.12 -1.06 -1.01
N SER A 192 -5.37 -1.00 -1.46
CA SER A 192 -6.50 -1.74 -0.90
C SER A 192 -6.79 -3.00 -1.72
N PHE A 193 -6.47 -4.16 -1.14
CA PHE A 193 -6.42 -5.43 -1.86
C PHE A 193 -7.80 -6.10 -2.05
N GLY A 194 -8.82 -5.67 -1.30
CA GLY A 194 -10.07 -6.41 -1.23
C GLY A 194 -9.82 -7.86 -0.83
N GLN A 195 -10.38 -8.81 -1.56
CA GLN A 195 -10.15 -10.25 -1.44
C GLN A 195 -9.04 -10.78 -2.36
N ALA A 196 -8.26 -9.93 -3.02
CA ALA A 196 -7.11 -10.39 -3.79
C ALA A 196 -6.04 -11.02 -2.89
N SER A 197 -5.26 -11.94 -3.45
CA SER A 197 -4.01 -12.39 -2.81
C SER A 197 -3.06 -11.21 -2.69
N VAL A 198 -2.49 -10.98 -1.50
CA VAL A 198 -1.56 -9.87 -1.24
C VAL A 198 -0.43 -9.84 -2.25
N MET A 199 0.21 -10.99 -2.48
CA MET A 199 1.33 -11.07 -3.42
C MET A 199 0.90 -10.96 -4.88
N GLN A 200 -0.32 -11.37 -5.23
CA GLN A 200 -0.82 -11.20 -6.59
C GLN A 200 -1.00 -9.72 -6.93
N GLU A 201 -1.52 -8.94 -5.99
CA GLU A 201 -1.71 -7.50 -6.17
C GLU A 201 -0.37 -6.77 -6.12
N LEU A 202 0.49 -7.08 -5.15
CA LEU A 202 1.82 -6.49 -5.07
C LEU A 202 2.62 -6.73 -6.35
N ASN A 203 2.62 -7.95 -6.89
CA ASN A 203 3.34 -8.30 -8.12
C ASN A 203 2.90 -7.48 -9.34
N PHE A 204 1.65 -6.97 -9.37
CA PHE A 204 1.23 -6.07 -10.43
C PHE A 204 1.93 -4.70 -10.32
N PHE A 205 2.13 -4.20 -9.10
CA PHE A 205 2.74 -2.89 -8.87
C PHE A 205 4.26 -2.92 -8.73
N LEU A 206 4.88 -4.10 -8.57
CA LEU A 206 6.34 -4.24 -8.46
C LEU A 206 7.13 -3.53 -9.55
N PRO A 207 6.78 -3.61 -10.85
CA PRO A 207 7.54 -2.92 -11.89
C PRO A 207 7.67 -1.41 -11.64
N TYR A 208 6.68 -0.76 -11.03
CA TYR A 208 6.75 0.67 -10.72
C TYR A 208 7.75 0.96 -9.58
N LEU A 209 7.76 0.12 -8.55
CA LEU A 209 8.70 0.23 -7.42
C LEU A 209 10.15 -0.06 -7.86
N GLU A 210 10.32 -0.97 -8.82
CA GLU A 210 11.60 -1.35 -9.42
C GLU A 210 12.17 -0.25 -10.33
N HIS A 211 11.32 0.37 -11.15
CA HIS A 211 11.77 1.31 -12.18
C HIS A 211 11.85 2.76 -11.70
N TYR A 212 11.01 3.18 -10.76
CA TYR A 212 10.95 4.58 -10.32
C TYR A 212 11.48 4.74 -8.90
N SER A 213 12.55 5.53 -8.77
CA SER A 213 13.20 5.81 -7.48
C SER A 213 12.35 6.64 -6.52
N PHE A 214 11.35 7.38 -7.03
CA PHE A 214 10.41 8.20 -6.25
C PHE A 214 9.09 7.50 -5.94
N VAL A 215 8.89 6.27 -6.42
CA VAL A 215 7.69 5.47 -6.13
C VAL A 215 7.93 4.63 -4.87
N GLU A 216 7.01 4.77 -3.93
CA GLU A 216 6.96 4.14 -2.61
C GLU A 216 5.65 3.33 -2.46
N LEU A 217 5.50 2.60 -1.35
CA LEU A 217 4.32 1.76 -1.13
C LEU A 217 3.55 2.20 0.12
N ALA A 218 2.23 2.26 0.00
CA ALA A 218 1.30 2.34 1.12
C ALA A 218 0.31 1.16 1.05
N ILE A 219 -0.22 0.76 2.20
CA ILE A 219 -1.25 -0.28 2.28
C ILE A 219 -2.32 0.13 3.28
N ASP A 220 -3.57 -0.22 2.95
CA ASP A 220 -4.76 -0.05 3.79
C ASP A 220 -5.27 -1.41 4.31
N PRO A 221 -4.71 -1.93 5.43
CA PRO A 221 -5.14 -3.16 6.07
C PRO A 221 -6.64 -3.32 6.32
N GLU A 222 -7.38 -2.25 6.60
CA GLU A 222 -8.81 -2.32 6.85
C GLU A 222 -9.61 -2.85 5.65
N TRP A 223 -9.06 -2.70 4.44
CA TRP A 223 -9.67 -3.14 3.18
C TRP A 223 -9.06 -4.43 2.63
N MET A 224 -8.17 -5.09 3.38
CA MET A 224 -7.50 -6.33 3.00
C MET A 224 -8.18 -7.57 3.59
N PHE A 225 -8.90 -8.35 2.79
CA PHE A 225 -9.61 -9.58 3.19
C PHE A 225 -8.96 -10.85 2.62
N PRO A 226 -7.70 -11.19 2.95
CA PRO A 226 -7.00 -12.37 2.41
C PRO A 226 -7.64 -13.70 2.85
N ARG A 227 -8.57 -13.65 3.82
CA ARG A 227 -9.35 -14.78 4.32
C ARG A 227 -10.77 -14.84 3.75
N HIS A 228 -11.13 -13.94 2.83
CA HIS A 228 -12.45 -13.87 2.19
C HIS A 228 -13.63 -13.82 3.18
N ASN A 229 -13.42 -13.17 4.32
CA ASN A 229 -14.36 -13.12 5.45
C ASN A 229 -15.10 -11.78 5.58
N GLY A 230 -15.09 -10.96 4.52
CA GLY A 230 -15.79 -9.69 4.49
C GLY A 230 -15.75 -9.02 3.12
N ILE A 231 -16.54 -7.96 3.00
CA ILE A 231 -16.65 -7.13 1.80
C ILE A 231 -16.20 -5.71 2.17
N PRO A 232 -15.24 -5.11 1.44
CA PRO A 232 -14.84 -3.73 1.65
C PRO A 232 -16.02 -2.75 1.63
N GLY A 233 -15.97 -1.74 2.49
CA GLY A 233 -17.05 -0.77 2.68
C GLY A 233 -18.32 -1.33 3.35
N VAL A 234 -18.35 -2.62 3.73
CA VAL A 234 -19.39 -3.25 4.56
C VAL A 234 -18.78 -3.78 5.86
N ASN A 235 -17.64 -4.45 5.74
CA ASN A 235 -16.83 -4.96 6.84
C ASN A 235 -15.52 -4.19 6.91
N LEU A 236 -14.86 -4.30 8.06
CA LEU A 236 -13.47 -3.93 8.24
C LEU A 236 -12.68 -5.21 8.52
N SER A 237 -11.45 -5.27 8.03
CA SER A 237 -10.65 -6.47 8.13
C SER A 237 -9.84 -6.58 9.43
N ASN A 238 -9.29 -7.79 9.61
CA ASN A 238 -8.26 -8.13 10.56
C ASN A 238 -7.14 -8.82 9.76
N VAL A 239 -6.01 -8.15 9.57
CA VAL A 239 -4.80 -8.66 8.93
C VAL A 239 -3.87 -9.31 9.95
N ARG A 240 -2.96 -10.15 9.48
CA ARG A 240 -1.92 -10.81 10.28
C ARG A 240 -0.56 -10.37 9.79
N ALA A 241 0.45 -10.45 10.65
CA ALA A 241 1.83 -10.24 10.23
C ALA A 241 2.22 -11.18 9.07
N SER A 242 1.68 -12.41 9.02
CA SER A 242 1.89 -13.33 7.90
C SER A 242 1.35 -12.82 6.55
N ASP A 243 0.39 -11.90 6.56
CA ASP A 243 -0.13 -11.28 5.33
C ASP A 243 0.78 -10.14 4.86
N LEU A 244 1.47 -9.46 5.80
CA LEU A 244 2.24 -8.25 5.54
C LEU A 244 3.75 -8.49 5.42
N ASN A 245 4.30 -9.48 6.13
CA ASN A 245 5.72 -9.82 6.08
C ASN A 245 6.22 -10.11 4.65
N PRO A 246 5.46 -10.82 3.78
CA PRO A 246 5.87 -10.98 2.39
C PRO A 246 6.04 -9.66 1.63
N VAL A 247 5.25 -8.62 1.95
CA VAL A 247 5.41 -7.28 1.39
C VAL A 247 6.71 -6.64 1.88
N ILE A 248 6.99 -6.72 3.18
CA ILE A 248 8.21 -6.17 3.79
C ILE A 248 9.45 -6.84 3.19
N GLU A 249 9.46 -8.17 3.08
CA GLU A 249 10.56 -8.94 2.50
C GLU A 249 10.78 -8.58 1.03
N THR A 250 9.70 -8.42 0.26
CA THR A 250 9.78 -8.05 -1.15
C THR A 250 10.39 -6.66 -1.31
N LEU A 251 9.91 -5.66 -0.56
CA LEU A 251 10.45 -4.30 -0.61
C LEU A 251 11.91 -4.23 -0.13
N ALA A 252 12.29 -5.01 0.89
CA ALA A 252 13.67 -5.10 1.37
C ALA A 252 14.65 -5.69 0.34
N ALA A 253 14.15 -6.51 -0.59
CA ALA A 253 14.95 -7.07 -1.67
C ALA A 253 15.18 -6.08 -2.83
N LEU A 254 14.24 -5.16 -3.09
CA LEU A 254 14.27 -4.27 -4.25
C LEU A 254 15.55 -3.44 -4.37
N PRO A 255 16.05 -2.76 -3.32
CA PRO A 255 17.26 -1.95 -3.44
C PRO A 255 18.47 -2.77 -3.89
N MET A 256 18.59 -3.99 -3.36
CA MET A 256 19.73 -4.86 -3.65
C MET A 256 19.67 -5.47 -5.05
N GLN A 257 18.47 -5.67 -5.60
CA GLN A 257 18.27 -6.28 -6.91
C GLN A 257 18.31 -5.25 -8.04
N TYR A 258 17.70 -4.07 -7.81
CA TYR A 258 17.44 -3.08 -8.85
C TYR A 258 18.24 -1.78 -8.68
N HIS A 259 19.10 -1.69 -7.66
CA HIS A 259 19.92 -0.51 -7.38
C HIS A 259 19.09 0.77 -7.19
N VAL A 260 17.88 0.62 -6.63
CA VAL A 260 17.00 1.74 -6.22
C VAL A 260 17.21 2.07 -4.75
N PRO A 261 16.93 3.30 -4.30
CA PRO A 261 16.95 3.62 -2.88
C PRO A 261 16.05 2.69 -2.06
N ARG A 262 16.38 2.52 -0.78
CA ARG A 262 15.48 1.89 0.19
C ARG A 262 14.07 2.51 0.11
N LYS A 263 13.07 1.65 0.03
CA LYS A 263 11.66 2.03 -0.05
C LYS A 263 11.06 2.33 1.32
N ILE A 264 10.07 3.21 1.33
CA ILE A 264 9.15 3.41 2.45
C ILE A 264 7.95 2.50 2.25
N LEU A 265 7.57 1.77 3.30
CA LEU A 265 6.28 1.10 3.42
C LEU A 265 5.45 1.82 4.47
N VAL A 266 4.43 2.54 4.04
CA VAL A 266 3.41 3.08 4.94
C VAL A 266 2.35 2.00 5.17
N ILE A 267 2.08 1.70 6.43
CA ILE A 267 0.97 0.85 6.83
C ILE A 267 -0.04 1.74 7.55
N HIS A 268 -1.17 2.01 6.88
CA HIS A 268 -2.26 2.76 7.48
C HIS A 268 -2.91 1.93 8.59
N GLN A 269 -3.09 2.54 9.75
CA GLN A 269 -3.69 1.93 10.92
C GLN A 269 -4.88 2.76 11.38
N TYR A 270 -6.06 2.17 11.23
CA TYR A 270 -7.36 2.75 11.56
C TYR A 270 -7.93 2.18 12.88
N ARG A 271 -7.57 0.95 13.28
CA ARG A 271 -7.96 0.36 14.59
C ARG A 271 -6.74 -0.18 15.35
N GLY A 272 -6.92 -0.54 16.62
CA GLY A 272 -5.88 -1.14 17.45
C GLY A 272 -5.41 -2.51 16.94
N ASP A 273 -4.41 -3.08 17.61
CA ASP A 273 -3.97 -4.45 17.37
C ASP A 273 -4.61 -5.45 18.36
N GLY A 274 -4.41 -6.73 18.08
CA GLY A 274 -4.89 -7.87 18.86
C GLY A 274 -3.91 -8.32 19.94
N ASP A 275 -2.76 -7.67 20.07
CA ASP A 275 -1.69 -8.11 20.98
C ASP A 275 -2.08 -7.87 22.44
N GLY A 276 -2.47 -8.95 23.11
CA GLY A 276 -2.95 -8.94 24.49
C GLY A 276 -4.46 -9.07 24.62
N LEU A 277 -5.20 -9.14 23.51
CA LEU A 277 -6.63 -9.45 23.51
C LEU A 277 -6.86 -10.96 23.71
N LYS A 278 -8.02 -11.31 24.28
CA LYS A 278 -8.45 -12.72 24.39
C LYS A 278 -8.66 -13.38 23.03
N ASN A 279 -9.16 -12.61 22.07
CA ASN A 279 -9.31 -13.01 20.68
C ASN A 279 -8.60 -11.97 19.79
N PRO A 280 -7.35 -12.21 19.38
CA PRO A 280 -6.62 -11.28 18.51
C PRO A 280 -7.24 -11.15 17.11
N TYR A 281 -8.10 -12.10 16.70
CA TYR A 281 -8.69 -12.15 15.36
C TYR A 281 -10.04 -11.44 15.25
N ASP A 282 -10.49 -10.76 16.31
CA ASP A 282 -11.76 -10.03 16.29
C ASP A 282 -11.63 -8.71 15.53
N ALA A 283 -12.05 -8.71 14.27
CA ALA A 283 -12.00 -7.55 13.38
C ALA A 283 -12.81 -6.33 13.87
N SER A 284 -13.71 -6.50 14.84
CA SER A 284 -14.46 -5.38 15.42
C SER A 284 -13.63 -4.51 16.36
N VAL A 285 -12.49 -5.03 16.85
CA VAL A 285 -11.61 -4.34 17.82
C VAL A 285 -10.15 -4.32 17.40
N ALA A 286 -9.72 -5.24 16.53
CA ALA A 286 -8.32 -5.36 16.10
C ALA A 286 -8.20 -5.39 14.58
N GLU A 287 -7.39 -4.48 14.03
CA GLU A 287 -6.99 -4.47 12.63
C GLU A 287 -5.81 -5.40 12.37
N PHE A 288 -4.84 -5.45 13.27
CA PHE A 288 -3.71 -6.38 13.22
C PHE A 288 -3.93 -7.44 14.27
N ALA A 289 -3.96 -8.72 13.92
CA ALA A 289 -4.08 -9.78 14.93
C ALA A 289 -2.83 -9.86 15.82
N ASP A 290 -1.66 -9.69 15.21
CA ASP A 290 -0.36 -10.00 15.80
C ASP A 290 0.72 -9.03 15.30
N LYS A 291 0.50 -7.73 15.52
CA LYS A 291 1.41 -6.65 15.10
C LYS A 291 2.84 -6.86 15.62
N ARG A 292 3.00 -7.46 16.80
CA ARG A 292 4.32 -7.84 17.37
C ARG A 292 5.16 -8.75 16.46
N ASN A 293 4.52 -9.48 15.55
CA ASN A 293 5.16 -10.44 14.65
C ASN A 293 5.54 -9.82 13.29
N LEU A 294 5.30 -8.52 13.07
CA LEU A 294 5.76 -7.85 11.86
C LEU A 294 7.29 -7.94 11.76
N LEU A 295 7.78 -8.25 10.56
CA LEU A 295 9.20 -8.36 10.28
C LEU A 295 9.85 -6.98 10.35
N TYR A 296 10.99 -6.91 11.02
CA TYR A 296 11.91 -5.80 10.90
C TYR A 296 13.02 -6.12 9.90
N ASP A 297 13.16 -5.31 8.85
CA ASP A 297 14.31 -5.35 7.95
C ASP A 297 14.85 -3.93 7.74
N PRO A 298 16.15 -3.65 8.03
CA PRO A 298 16.72 -2.31 7.88
C PRO A 298 16.79 -1.82 6.42
N ARG A 299 16.50 -2.67 5.43
CA ARG A 299 16.49 -2.33 4.00
C ARG A 299 15.13 -1.84 3.51
N VAL A 300 14.14 -1.70 4.39
CA VAL A 300 12.84 -1.06 4.13
C VAL A 300 12.45 -0.19 5.32
N ASP A 301 12.00 1.03 5.06
CA ASP A 301 11.53 1.94 6.10
C ASP A 301 10.03 1.71 6.35
N VAL A 302 9.71 0.84 7.31
CA VAL A 302 8.31 0.62 7.73
C VAL A 302 7.84 1.76 8.62
N VAL A 303 6.70 2.36 8.24
CA VAL A 303 6.03 3.45 8.93
C VAL A 303 4.65 2.97 9.38
N ILE A 304 4.38 2.97 10.68
CA ILE A 304 3.01 2.80 11.18
C ILE A 304 2.34 4.16 11.19
N HIS A 305 1.25 4.30 10.44
CA HIS A 305 0.61 5.58 10.17
C HIS A 305 -0.81 5.63 10.75
N VAL A 306 -1.08 6.59 11.63
CA VAL A 306 -2.41 6.75 12.23
C VAL A 306 -3.34 7.39 11.20
N ASP A 307 -4.20 6.57 10.59
CA ASP A 307 -5.13 6.97 9.52
C ASP A 307 -6.43 7.60 10.06
N SER A 308 -6.80 7.24 11.30
CA SER A 308 -8.06 7.58 11.97
C SER A 308 -8.69 8.94 11.65
N VAL A 309 -10.01 8.93 11.48
CA VAL A 309 -10.83 10.09 11.10
C VAL A 309 -11.34 10.86 12.32
N GLY A 310 -11.22 12.19 12.30
CA GLY A 310 -11.75 13.10 13.32
C GLY A 310 -13.05 13.83 12.93
N GLY A 311 -13.13 15.12 13.26
CA GLY A 311 -14.24 16.02 12.95
C GLY A 311 -15.32 16.14 14.03
N TYR A 312 -15.08 15.55 15.20
CA TYR A 312 -16.01 15.58 16.34
C TYR A 312 -15.32 16.15 17.58
N ARG A 313 -16.10 16.68 18.53
CA ARG A 313 -15.55 17.19 19.79
C ARG A 313 -14.81 16.08 20.53
N GLY A 314 -13.51 16.24 20.72
CA GLY A 314 -12.67 15.25 21.40
C GLY A 314 -11.68 14.52 20.49
N ASP A 315 -11.84 14.65 19.18
CA ASP A 315 -11.07 13.94 18.16
C ASP A 315 -9.55 14.13 18.26
N GLN A 316 -9.06 15.36 18.51
CA GLN A 316 -7.63 15.60 18.68
C GLN A 316 -7.07 14.77 19.83
N GLN A 317 -7.78 14.67 20.97
CA GLN A 317 -7.32 13.85 22.09
C GLN A 317 -7.33 12.36 21.74
N ASP A 318 -8.32 11.90 20.96
CA ASP A 318 -8.38 10.52 20.50
C ASP A 318 -7.23 10.21 19.54
N LYS A 319 -6.95 11.06 18.56
CA LYS A 319 -5.84 10.87 17.61
C LYS A 319 -4.46 10.93 18.30
N ILE A 320 -4.27 11.84 19.26
CA ILE A 320 -3.06 11.90 20.09
C ILE A 320 -2.91 10.59 20.89
N ARG A 321 -3.99 10.07 21.47
CA ARG A 321 -3.99 8.80 22.20
C ARG A 321 -3.66 7.63 21.29
N GLN A 322 -4.25 7.58 20.09
CA GLN A 322 -3.98 6.56 19.09
C GLN A 322 -2.52 6.58 18.66
N TYR A 323 -1.93 7.75 18.38
CA TYR A 323 -0.51 7.87 18.07
C TYR A 323 0.38 7.42 19.23
N THR A 324 0.04 7.82 20.46
CA THR A 324 0.74 7.37 21.67
C THR A 324 0.73 5.85 21.79
N MET A 325 -0.41 5.20 21.57
CA MET A 325 -0.53 3.76 21.71
C MET A 325 0.10 3.00 20.54
N TRP A 326 -0.33 3.30 19.31
CA TRP A 326 -0.04 2.51 18.12
C TRP A 326 1.31 2.81 17.49
N VAL A 327 1.90 3.96 17.84
CA VAL A 327 3.22 4.35 17.36
C VAL A 327 4.18 4.39 18.54
N GLN A 328 4.04 5.33 19.47
CA GLN A 328 5.05 5.55 20.52
C GLN A 328 5.30 4.30 21.38
N GLN A 329 4.24 3.73 21.96
CA GLN A 329 4.35 2.56 22.85
C GLN A 329 4.69 1.30 22.06
N ASP A 330 4.06 1.07 20.92
CA ASP A 330 4.34 -0.10 20.08
C ASP A 330 5.78 -0.12 19.55
N MET A 331 6.37 1.02 19.19
CA MET A 331 7.80 1.08 18.81
C MET A 331 8.71 0.62 19.95
N GLN A 332 8.40 1.03 21.18
CA GLN A 332 9.15 0.64 22.38
C GLN A 332 8.88 -0.82 22.77
N LYS A 333 7.68 -1.33 22.50
CA LYS A 333 7.24 -2.66 22.90
C LYS A 333 7.72 -3.74 21.94
N TYR A 334 7.62 -3.51 20.64
CA TYR A 334 7.85 -4.52 19.61
C TYR A 334 9.19 -4.39 18.90
N HIS A 335 9.78 -3.18 18.87
CA HIS A 335 11.05 -2.91 18.19
C HIS A 335 11.10 -3.34 16.71
N ASN A 336 9.96 -3.39 16.04
CA ASN A 336 9.84 -3.90 14.68
C ASN A 336 9.55 -2.83 13.60
N PHE A 337 9.45 -1.56 13.99
CA PHE A 337 9.42 -0.41 13.10
C PHE A 337 10.07 0.79 13.79
N ARG A 338 10.44 1.82 13.00
CA ARG A 338 11.23 2.96 13.51
C ARG A 338 10.56 4.31 13.34
N TYR A 339 9.47 4.38 12.58
CA TYR A 339 8.87 5.65 12.17
C TYR A 339 7.37 5.63 12.37
N GLY A 340 6.86 6.79 12.80
CA GLY A 340 5.44 7.05 12.91
C GLY A 340 4.94 7.95 11.78
N GLY A 341 3.71 7.72 11.37
CA GLY A 341 2.97 8.59 10.47
C GLY A 341 1.64 9.06 11.05
N PHE A 342 1.08 10.14 10.49
CA PHE A 342 -0.14 10.76 11.00
C PHE A 342 -0.97 11.38 9.88
N LYS A 343 -2.26 11.03 9.80
CA LYS A 343 -3.21 11.62 8.84
C LYS A 343 -3.99 12.78 9.43
N LEU A 344 -4.36 13.72 8.58
CA LEU A 344 -5.25 14.85 8.88
C LEU A 344 -6.26 15.03 7.74
N PHE A 345 -7.40 15.65 8.00
CA PHE A 345 -8.45 15.86 7.00
C PHE A 345 -8.94 17.30 6.97
N TYR A 346 -8.71 18.02 5.86
CA TYR A 346 -8.99 19.46 5.79
C TYR A 346 -10.47 19.84 5.99
N HIS A 347 -11.41 19.05 5.49
CA HIS A 347 -12.84 19.32 5.54
C HIS A 347 -13.52 18.56 6.67
N ILE A 348 -13.21 17.27 6.87
CA ILE A 348 -13.78 16.47 7.97
C ILE A 348 -13.36 17.06 9.31
N GLU A 349 -12.10 17.45 9.46
CA GLU A 349 -11.56 18.04 10.68
C GLU A 349 -11.53 19.58 10.61
N ALA A 350 -12.30 20.24 9.74
CA ALA A 350 -12.19 21.69 9.51
C ALA A 350 -12.25 22.56 10.79
N HIS A 351 -12.95 22.09 11.83
CA HIS A 351 -13.09 22.79 13.12
C HIS A 351 -12.13 22.30 14.22
N THR A 352 -11.39 21.22 13.95
CA THR A 352 -10.55 20.51 14.90
C THR A 352 -9.20 20.11 14.29
N LEU A 353 -8.84 20.68 13.13
CA LEU A 353 -7.61 20.34 12.41
C LEU A 353 -6.40 20.72 13.26
N MET A 354 -5.54 19.74 13.55
CA MET A 354 -4.28 20.02 14.25
C MET A 354 -3.36 20.82 13.34
N THR A 355 -2.73 21.85 13.91
CA THR A 355 -1.69 22.63 13.22
C THR A 355 -0.41 21.80 13.06
N PRO A 356 0.46 22.12 12.08
CA PRO A 356 1.76 21.48 11.93
C PRO A 356 2.59 21.47 13.23
N ALA A 357 2.54 22.54 14.03
CA ALA A 357 3.24 22.61 15.32
C ALA A 357 2.68 21.60 16.33
N GLN A 358 1.35 21.40 16.38
CA GLN A 358 0.74 20.38 17.24
C GLN A 358 1.07 18.97 16.79
N VAL A 359 1.14 18.73 15.48
CA VAL A 359 1.51 17.43 14.90
C VAL A 359 2.97 17.10 15.21
N LEU A 360 3.88 18.07 15.06
CA LEU A 360 5.30 17.91 15.40
C LEU A 360 5.56 17.79 16.91
N ALA A 361 4.61 18.17 17.75
CA ALA A 361 4.69 17.98 19.20
C ALA A 361 4.36 16.55 19.65
N LEU A 362 3.82 15.70 18.77
CA LEU A 362 3.66 14.27 19.04
C LEU A 362 5.02 13.62 19.29
N GLN A 363 5.03 12.49 20.01
CA GLN A 363 6.26 11.81 20.41
C GLN A 363 6.29 10.36 19.94
N PRO A 364 7.27 9.96 19.13
CA PRO A 364 8.20 10.84 18.41
C PRO A 364 7.46 11.74 17.40
N PRO A 365 8.08 12.81 16.88
CA PRO A 365 7.48 13.60 15.81
C PRO A 365 7.24 12.72 14.56
N PRO A 366 6.05 12.74 13.93
CA PRO A 366 5.76 11.95 12.75
C PRO A 366 6.73 12.28 11.61
N MET A 367 7.16 11.24 10.90
CA MET A 367 8.06 11.34 9.75
C MET A 367 7.31 11.29 8.41
N VAL A 368 6.08 10.78 8.40
CA VAL A 368 5.17 10.81 7.24
C VAL A 368 3.84 11.41 7.67
N ILE A 369 3.50 12.58 7.15
CA ILE A 369 2.22 13.24 7.40
C ILE A 369 1.43 13.24 6.10
N SER A 370 0.17 12.81 6.14
CA SER A 370 -0.72 12.90 4.97
C SER A 370 -1.96 13.73 5.27
N TYR A 371 -2.45 14.44 4.26
CA TYR A 371 -3.67 15.23 4.33
C TYR A 371 -4.72 14.72 3.33
N GLY A 372 -5.87 14.31 3.85
CA GLY A 372 -7.12 14.10 3.11
C GLY A 372 -8.04 15.32 3.20
N ASN A 373 -9.29 15.13 2.77
CA ASN A 373 -10.36 16.11 2.85
C ASN A 373 -11.39 15.66 3.87
#